data_AF-A0A2V8G1F5-F1
#
_entry.id   AF-A0A2V8G1F5-F1
#
_cell.length_a   1.000
_cell.length_b   1.000
_cell.length_c   1.000
_cell.angle_alpha   90.00
_cell.angle_beta   90.00
_cell.angle_gamma   90.00
#
_symmetry.space_group_name_H-M   'P 1'
#
loop_
_entity.id
_entity.type
_entity.pdbx_description
1 polymer ?
#
loop_
_entity_poly.entity_id
_entity_poly.type
_entity_poly.pdbx_seq_one_letter_code
_entity_poly.pdbx_strand_id
1 'polypeptide(L)'
;MAPRRAARSGESRALAIFAAFLLVLYLSLFPAAFAAIVRRLWDTFGLGAVLLAPAVWVATEMGRTYIWDGFPWMLLGYSQVTELPVAQ
;
A
#
# COMPACT_ATOMS: atom_id res chain seq x y z
N MET A 1 34.62 -23.44 -8.74
CA MET A 1 33.47 -23.09 -7.87
C MET A 1 34.01 -22.23 -6.73
N ALA A 2 33.87 -20.90 -6.82
CA ALA A 2 34.26 -19.96 -5.77
C ALA A 2 33.04 -19.11 -5.42
N PRO A 3 32.63 -18.99 -4.14
CA PRO A 3 31.49 -18.19 -3.77
C PRO A 3 31.83 -16.71 -4.03
N ARG A 4 31.17 -16.10 -5.01
CA ARG A 4 31.15 -14.65 -5.18
C ARG A 4 30.65 -14.07 -3.86
N ARG A 5 31.53 -13.45 -3.08
CA ARG A 5 31.15 -12.63 -1.93
C ARG A 5 30.22 -11.56 -2.48
N ALA A 6 28.93 -11.71 -2.19
CA ALA A 6 27.95 -10.68 -2.45
C ALA A 6 28.50 -9.40 -1.83
N ALA A 7 28.78 -8.42 -2.68
CA ALA A 7 29.13 -7.08 -2.27
C ALA A 7 27.95 -6.58 -1.43
N ARG A 8 28.07 -6.70 -0.10
CA ARG A 8 27.28 -5.91 0.82
C ARG A 8 27.74 -4.48 0.54
N SER A 9 26.91 -3.73 -0.19
CA SER A 9 27.05 -2.30 -0.31
C SER A 9 27.39 -1.74 1.08
N GLY A 10 28.40 -0.88 1.15
CA GLY A 10 28.98 -0.38 2.41
C GLY A 10 28.09 0.61 3.15
N GLU A 11 26.78 0.34 3.20
CA GLU A 11 25.77 1.24 3.74
C GLU A 11 25.71 1.07 5.25
N SER A 12 25.71 2.19 5.97
CA SER A 12 25.41 2.17 7.40
C SER A 12 24.05 1.52 7.60
N ARG A 13 23.99 0.41 8.37
CA ARG A 13 22.73 -0.30 8.66
C ARG A 13 21.66 0.65 9.21
N ALA A 14 22.07 1.65 9.98
CA ALA A 14 21.17 2.67 10.51
C ALA A 14 20.50 3.48 9.40
N LEU A 15 21.24 3.83 8.34
CA LEU A 15 20.71 4.57 7.20
C LEU A 15 19.68 3.73 6.44
N ALA A 16 19.97 2.45 6.21
CA ALA A 16 19.04 1.54 5.54
C ALA A 16 17.73 1.37 6.32
N ILE A 17 17.82 1.19 7.65
CA ILE A 17 16.65 1.10 8.53
C ILE A 17 15.85 2.41 8.51
N PHE A 18 16.52 3.56 8.58
CA PHE A 18 15.89 4.86 8.55
C PHE A 18 15.13 5.10 7.23
N ALA A 19 15.75 4.79 6.09
CA ALA A 19 15.12 4.89 4.78
C ALA A 19 13.88 3.98 4.66
N ALA A 20 13.99 2.72 5.13
CA ALA A 20 12.86 1.79 5.15
C ALA A 20 11.71 2.29 6.04
N PHE A 21 12.04 2.85 7.21
CA PHE A 21 11.04 3.45 8.11
C PHE A 21 10.28 4.60 7.44
N LEU A 22 11.00 5.52 6.78
CA LEU A 22 10.36 6.62 6.06
C LEU A 22 9.44 6.12 4.93
N LEU A 23 9.86 5.10 4.20
CA LEU A 23 9.02 4.49 3.16
C LEU A 23 7.75 3.86 3.75
N VAL A 24 7.88 3.10 4.83
CA VAL A 24 6.72 2.50 5.51
C VAL A 24 5.78 3.58 6.06
N LEU A 25 6.34 4.63 6.66
CA LEU A 25 5.57 5.76 7.17
C LEU A 25 4.77 6.42 6.04
N TYR A 26 5.42 6.72 4.90
CA TYR A 26 4.74 7.24 3.71
C TYR A 26 3.62 6.31 3.22
N LEU A 27 3.90 5.03 3.02
CA LEU A 27 2.91 4.08 2.51
C LEU A 27 1.74 3.84 3.48
N SER A 28 1.97 3.94 4.79
CA SER A 28 0.92 3.78 5.81
C SER A 28 -0.11 4.91 5.83
N LEU A 29 0.19 6.07 5.23
CA LEU A 29 -0.76 7.18 5.12
C LEU A 29 -2.00 6.79 4.30
N PHE A 30 -1.85 5.91 3.31
CA PHE A 30 -2.95 5.46 2.44
C PHE A 30 -3.99 4.58 3.15
N PRO A 31 -3.63 3.47 3.83
CA PRO A 31 -4.60 2.71 4.62
C PRO A 31 -5.14 3.51 5.82
N ALA A 32 -4.35 4.42 6.40
CA ALA A 32 -4.85 5.34 7.43
C ALA A 32 -5.92 6.29 6.88
N ALA A 33 -5.71 6.87 5.68
CA ALA A 33 -6.68 7.71 5.00
C ALA A 33 -7.95 6.91 4.65
N PHE A 34 -7.80 5.70 4.13
CA PHE A 34 -8.92 4.78 3.89
C PHE A 34 -9.76 4.58 5.16
N ALA A 35 -9.12 4.17 6.26
CA ALA A 35 -9.81 3.93 7.52
C ALA A 35 -10.51 5.19 8.04
N ALA A 36 -9.86 6.36 7.97
CA ALA A 36 -10.43 7.63 8.41
C ALA A 36 -11.63 8.07 7.55
N ILE A 37 -11.58 7.86 6.23
CA ILE A 37 -12.68 8.19 5.33
C ILE A 37 -13.86 7.24 5.57
N VAL A 38 -13.61 5.92 5.61
CA VAL A 38 -14.66 4.92 5.86
C VAL A 38 -15.31 5.13 7.23
N ARG A 39 -14.53 5.49 8.26
CA ARG A 39 -15.08 5.83 9.58
C ARG A 39 -16.06 7.01 9.51
N ARG A 40 -15.72 8.08 8.78
CA ARG A 40 -16.62 9.22 8.59
C ARG A 40 -17.88 8.85 7.81
N LEU A 41 -17.74 8.02 6.78
CA LEU A 41 -18.89 7.50 6.03
C LEU A 41 -19.77 6.63 6.92
N TRP A 42 -19.19 5.80 7.79
CA TRP A 42 -19.94 5.00 8.75
C TRP A 42 -20.76 5.86 9.71
N ASP A 43 -20.17 6.95 10.22
CA ASP A 43 -20.89 7.88 11.11
C ASP A 43 -22.07 8.57 10.42
N THR A 44 -22.07 8.63 9.08
CA THR A 44 -23.14 9.26 8.27
C THR A 44 -24.17 8.25 7.76
N PHE A 45 -23.73 7.07 7.31
CA PHE A 45 -24.54 6.12 6.55
C PHE A 45 -24.69 4.74 7.23
N GLY A 46 -24.04 4.53 8.38
CA GLY A 46 -24.03 3.25 9.09
C GLY A 46 -23.54 2.10 8.19
N LEU A 47 -24.29 0.99 8.19
CA LEU A 47 -24.02 -0.18 7.34
C LEU A 47 -23.94 0.16 5.84
N GLY A 48 -24.62 1.21 5.38
CA GLY A 48 -24.55 1.66 3.99
C GLY A 48 -23.14 2.07 3.56
N ALA A 49 -22.28 2.47 4.50
CA ALA A 49 -20.88 2.81 4.23
C ALA A 49 -20.05 1.64 3.69
N VAL A 50 -20.46 0.39 3.96
CA VAL A 50 -19.80 -0.82 3.43
C VAL A 50 -19.84 -0.85 1.90
N LEU A 51 -20.90 -0.33 1.28
CA LEU A 51 -21.02 -0.25 -0.18
C LEU A 51 -20.05 0.78 -0.78
N LEU A 52 -19.64 1.79 -0.01
CA LEU A 52 -18.71 2.83 -0.43
C LEU A 52 -17.25 2.45 -0.17
N ALA A 53 -16.99 1.52 0.75
CA ALA A 53 -15.63 1.14 1.14
C ALA A 53 -14.75 0.67 -0.04
N PRO A 54 -15.22 -0.15 -1.01
CA PRO A 54 -14.41 -0.53 -2.17
C PRO A 54 -13.97 0.67 -3.02
N ALA A 55 -14.86 1.64 -3.24
CA ALA A 55 -14.53 2.84 -4.00
C ALA A 55 -13.47 3.70 -3.29
N VAL A 56 -13.59 3.85 -1.97
CA VAL A 56 -12.59 4.55 -1.15
C VAL A 56 -11.24 3.81 -1.18
N TRP A 57 -11.26 2.48 -1.06
CA TRP A 57 -10.06 1.65 -1.14
C TRP A 57 -9.31 1.86 -2.46
N VAL A 58 -10.00 1.69 -3.59
CA VAL A 58 -9.42 1.88 -4.93
C VAL A 58 -8.90 3.31 -5.10
N ALA A 59 -9.63 4.32 -4.63
CA ALA A 59 -9.17 5.71 -4.69
C ALA A 59 -7.86 5.93 -3.88
N THR A 60 -7.74 5.32 -2.70
CA THR A 60 -6.50 5.41 -1.91
C THR A 60 -5.34 4.62 -2.52
N GLU A 61 -5.59 3.47 -3.15
CA GLU A 61 -4.58 2.74 -3.92
C GLU A 61 -4.13 3.51 -5.17
N MET A 62 -5.07 4.22 -5.81
CA MET A 62 -4.78 5.13 -6.92
C MET A 62 -3.87 6.27 -6.45
N GLY A 63 -4.16 6.87 -5.29
CA GLY A 63 -3.29 7.86 -4.66
C GLY A 63 -1.86 7.34 -4.47
N ARG A 64 -1.69 6.12 -3.94
CA ARG A 64 -0.38 5.47 -3.79
C ARG A 64 0.35 5.26 -5.11
N THR A 65 -0.40 5.12 -6.20
CA THR A 65 0.14 4.87 -7.56
C THR A 65 0.61 6.15 -8.25
N TYR A 66 0.06 7.32 -7.92
CA TYR A 66 0.33 8.55 -8.69
C TYR A 66 0.86 9.74 -7.88
N ILE A 67 0.71 9.75 -6.54
CA ILE A 67 1.27 10.84 -5.72
C ILE A 67 2.79 10.70 -5.67
N TRP A 68 3.49 11.78 -6.04
CA TRP A 68 4.97 11.87 -6.03
C TRP A 68 5.66 10.72 -6.76
N ASP A 69 5.31 10.56 -8.05
CA ASP A 69 5.74 9.47 -8.94
C ASP A 69 5.26 8.06 -8.53
N GLY A 70 4.67 7.95 -7.34
CA GLY A 70 3.99 6.76 -6.87
C GLY A 70 4.89 5.61 -6.45
N PHE A 71 4.31 4.68 -5.70
CA PHE A 71 4.93 3.40 -5.36
C PHE A 71 3.84 2.33 -5.19
N PRO A 72 3.30 1.76 -6.28
CA PRO A 72 2.14 0.86 -6.28
C PRO A 72 2.49 -0.55 -5.81
N TRP A 73 3.24 -0.67 -4.72
CA TRP A 73 3.60 -1.96 -4.13
C TRP A 73 2.45 -2.50 -3.29
N MET A 74 2.21 -3.81 -3.33
CA MET A 74 1.16 -4.51 -2.57
C MET A 74 -0.25 -3.97 -2.88
N LEU A 75 -0.61 -3.85 -4.17
CA LEU A 75 -2.01 -3.65 -4.57
C LEU A 75 -2.83 -4.92 -4.29
N LEU A 76 -4.02 -4.76 -3.71
CA LEU A 76 -4.89 -5.88 -3.36
C LEU A 76 -5.23 -6.73 -4.60
N GLY A 77 -5.43 -6.10 -5.75
CA GLY A 77 -5.75 -6.78 -7.01
C GLY A 77 -4.71 -7.81 -7.44
N TYR A 78 -3.43 -7.63 -7.12
CA TYR A 78 -2.40 -8.62 -7.46
C TYR A 78 -2.60 -9.97 -6.76
N SER A 79 -3.27 -9.99 -5.60
CA SER A 79 -3.60 -11.25 -4.93
C SER A 79 -4.69 -12.04 -5.64
N GLN A 80 -5.47 -11.40 -6.51
CA GLN A 80 -6.64 -12.00 -7.17
C GLN A 80 -6.34 -12.49 -8.59
N VAL A 81 -5.08 -12.38 -9.06
CA VAL A 81 -4.69 -12.77 -10.43
C VAL A 81 -4.92 -14.25 -10.74
N THR A 82 -5.00 -15.11 -9.71
CA THR A 82 -5.29 -16.54 -9.85
C THR A 82 -6.79 -16.88 -9.75
N GLU A 83 -7.62 -15.92 -9.35
CA GLU A 83 -9.06 -16.09 -9.14
C GLU A 83 -9.82 -15.65 -10.39
N LEU A 84 -10.01 -16.59 -11.33
CA LEU A 84 -10.58 -16.33 -12.65
C LEU A 84 -11.91 -15.53 -12.63
N PRO A 85 -12.87 -15.80 -11.71
CA PRO A 85 -14.10 -15.01 -11.62
C PRO A 85 -13.91 -13.52 -11.34
N VAL A 86 -12.80 -13.15 -10.69
CA VAL A 86 -12.49 -11.77 -10.27
C VAL A 86 -11.58 -11.08 -11.28
N ALA A 87 -10.72 -11.83 -11.98
CA ALA A 87 -9.70 -11.29 -12.86
C ALA A 87 -10.14 -11.06 -14.32
N GLN A 88 -11.32 -11.57 -14.73
CA GLN A 88 -11.81 -11.55 -16.12
C GLN A 88 -12.69 -10.35 -16.46
#